data_AF-A0A518SB95-F1
#
_entry.id   AF-A0A518SB95-F1
#
_cell.length_a   1.000
_cell.length_b   1.000
_cell.length_c   1.000
_cell.angle_alpha   90.00
_cell.angle_beta   90.00
_cell.angle_gamma   90.00
#
_symmetry.space_group_name_H-M   'P 1'
#
loop_
_entity.id
_entity.type
_entity.pdbx_description
1 polymer ?
#
loop_
_entity_poly.entity_id
_entity_poly.type
_entity_poly.pdbx_seq_one_letter_code
_entity_poly.pdbx_strand_id
1 'polypeptide(L)'
;MSRWLQSGLRRDVCITIAGLDDPTVSGVKRALEKRYESRVRPKTFHGAIDALESQGLVERTPDGAHERVSLTETGAADVREQFEWMSETLAD
;
A
#
# COMPACT_ATOMS: atom_id res chain seq x y z
N MET A 1 -16.39 -1.83 -6.76
CA MET A 1 -16.50 -1.17 -5.45
C MET A 1 -16.35 -2.16 -4.31
N SER A 2 -15.16 -2.79 -4.23
CA SER A 2 -14.75 -3.49 -3.02
C SER A 2 -14.82 -2.53 -1.83
N ARG A 3 -14.98 -3.07 -0.63
CA ARG A 3 -15.44 -2.37 0.57
C ARG A 3 -14.40 -1.41 1.16
N TRP A 4 -13.56 -0.79 0.32
CA TRP A 4 -12.35 -0.15 0.75
C TRP A 4 -11.75 0.94 -0.15
N LEU A 5 -11.55 2.11 0.48
CA LEU A 5 -10.34 2.96 0.57
C LEU A 5 -10.65 4.09 1.58
N GLN A 6 -11.31 3.82 2.72
CA GLN A 6 -11.67 4.88 3.68
C GLN A 6 -10.46 5.48 4.43
N SER A 7 -9.27 4.90 4.28
CA SER A 7 -8.04 5.35 4.93
C SER A 7 -7.01 5.78 3.90
N GLY A 8 -6.65 7.07 3.89
CA GLY A 8 -5.62 7.63 3.01
C GLY A 8 -4.29 6.87 3.09
N LEU A 9 -3.79 6.63 4.31
CA LEU A 9 -2.53 5.90 4.51
C LEU A 9 -2.54 4.52 3.86
N ARG A 10 -3.64 3.76 3.98
CA ARG A 10 -3.70 2.41 3.44
C ARG A 10 -3.73 2.41 1.90
N ARG A 11 -4.33 3.43 1.27
CA ARG A 11 -4.21 3.63 -0.20
C ARG A 11 -2.77 3.90 -0.58
N ASP A 12 -2.14 4.83 0.15
CA ASP A 12 -0.79 5.28 -0.16
C ASP A 12 0.21 4.13 0.00
N VAL A 13 0.01 3.24 0.98
CA VAL A 13 0.76 1.98 1.10
C VAL A 13 0.60 1.12 -0.15
N CYS A 14 -0.63 0.83 -0.60
CA CYS A 14 -0.84 0.00 -1.78
C CYS A 14 -0.24 0.61 -3.06
N ILE A 15 -0.42 1.92 -3.26
CA ILE A 15 0.18 2.66 -4.38
C ILE A 15 1.71 2.62 -4.32
N THR A 16 2.29 2.76 -3.13
CA THR A 16 3.74 2.69 -2.95
C THR A 16 4.28 1.29 -3.25
N ILE A 17 3.57 0.23 -2.83
CA ILE A 17 3.94 -1.15 -3.18
C ILE A 17 3.87 -1.35 -4.70
N ALA A 18 2.79 -0.91 -5.35
CA ALA A 18 2.61 -1.03 -6.80
C ALA A 18 3.72 -0.32 -7.61
N GLY A 19 4.30 0.76 -7.09
CA GLY A 19 5.33 1.55 -7.75
C GLY A 19 6.77 1.14 -7.44
N LEU A 20 6.99 0.18 -6.55
CA LEU A 20 8.32 -0.31 -6.17
C LEU A 20 8.53 -1.74 -6.68
N ASP A 21 9.76 -2.04 -7.07
CA ASP A 21 10.15 -3.40 -7.47
C ASP A 21 10.45 -4.24 -6.21
N ASP A 22 9.57 -5.18 -5.91
CA ASP A 22 9.64 -6.14 -4.79
C ASP A 22 10.14 -5.52 -3.45
N PRO A 23 9.37 -4.58 -2.85
CA PRO A 23 9.87 -3.80 -1.73
C PRO A 23 9.86 -4.57 -0.40
N THR A 24 10.83 -4.25 0.46
CA THR A 24 10.70 -4.58 1.90
C THR A 24 9.64 -3.69 2.56
N VAL A 25 8.98 -4.19 3.62
CA VAL A 25 8.04 -3.43 4.46
C VAL A 25 8.69 -2.13 4.98
N SER A 26 9.97 -2.20 5.36
CA SER A 26 10.72 -1.01 5.78
C SER A 26 10.98 -0.03 4.62
N GLY A 27 11.13 -0.53 3.39
CA GLY A 27 11.30 0.24 2.17
C GLY A 27 10.05 1.03 1.82
N VAL A 28 8.88 0.40 1.88
CA VAL A 28 7.57 1.06 1.70
C VAL A 28 7.41 2.21 2.69
N LYS A 29 7.71 1.97 3.98
CA LYS A 29 7.64 3.01 5.01
C LYS A 29 8.56 4.19 4.69
N ARG A 30 9.81 3.94 4.29
CA ARG A 30 10.76 5.00 3.92
C ARG A 30 10.29 5.79 2.70
N ALA A 31 9.73 5.12 1.69
CA ALA A 31 9.21 5.78 0.50
C ALA A 31 8.02 6.69 0.84
N LEU A 32 7.10 6.25 1.70
CA LEU A 32 6.00 7.08 2.20
C LEU A 32 6.50 8.28 3.01
N GLU A 33 7.41 8.07 3.95
CA GLU A 33 7.95 9.17 4.77
C GLU A 33 8.69 10.21 3.93
N LYS A 34 9.39 9.77 2.87
CA LYS A 34 9.97 10.66 1.88
C LYS A 34 8.91 11.45 1.13
N ARG A 35 7.83 10.79 0.66
CA ARG A 35 6.73 11.41 -0.07
C ARG A 35 5.94 12.42 0.78
N TYR A 36 5.79 12.16 2.07
CA TYR A 36 5.08 13.02 3.02
C TYR A 36 5.97 14.09 3.67
N GLU A 37 7.29 14.06 3.42
CA GLU A 37 8.27 14.91 4.11
C GLU A 37 8.13 14.86 5.65
N SER A 38 7.66 13.72 6.17
CA SER A 38 7.32 13.55 7.58
C SER A 38 7.33 12.08 8.00
N ARG A 39 7.43 11.84 9.31
CA ARG A 39 7.54 10.49 9.87
C ARG A 39 6.15 9.87 10.07
N VAL A 40 5.97 8.63 9.61
CA VAL A 40 4.79 7.81 9.92
C VAL A 40 5.08 7.02 11.18
N ARG A 41 4.22 7.15 12.20
CA ARG A 41 4.39 6.42 13.46
C ARG A 41 4.43 4.90 13.17
N PRO A 42 5.42 4.15 13.71
CA PRO A 42 5.56 2.73 13.42
C PRO A 42 4.28 1.92 13.66
N LYS A 43 3.61 2.13 14.82
CA LYS A 43 2.34 1.46 15.14
C LYS A 43 1.25 1.73 14.09
N THR A 44 1.17 2.96 13.58
CA THR A 44 0.20 3.35 12.54
C THR A 44 0.53 2.68 11.21
N PHE A 45 1.80 2.64 10.82
CA PHE A 45 2.23 1.99 9.58
C PHE A 45 2.02 0.47 9.62
N HIS A 46 2.45 -0.21 10.68
CA HIS A 46 2.25 -1.65 10.80
C HIS A 46 0.76 -2.02 10.90
N GLY A 47 -0.04 -1.25 11.65
CA GLY A 47 -1.50 -1.46 11.67
C GLY A 47 -2.16 -1.24 10.30
N ALA A 48 -1.58 -0.42 9.42
CA ALA A 48 -2.05 -0.27 8.05
C ALA A 48 -1.75 -1.53 7.21
N ILE A 49 -0.54 -2.08 7.32
CA ILE A 49 -0.14 -3.33 6.66
C ILE A 49 -0.98 -4.51 7.16
N ASP A 50 -1.11 -4.68 8.47
CA ASP A 50 -1.90 -5.77 9.08
C ASP A 50 -3.36 -5.72 8.62
N ALA A 51 -3.95 -4.52 8.55
CA ALA A 51 -5.31 -4.38 8.07
C ALA A 51 -5.46 -4.70 6.57
N LEU A 52 -4.47 -4.39 5.74
CA LEU A 52 -4.49 -4.74 4.31
C LEU A 52 -4.32 -6.26 4.12
N GLU A 53 -3.42 -6.88 4.88
CA GLU A 53 -3.17 -8.32 4.83
C GLU A 53 -4.39 -9.11 5.31
N SER A 54 -5.04 -8.66 6.40
CA SER A 54 -6.29 -9.27 6.90
C SER A 54 -7.44 -9.23 5.89
N GLN A 55 -7.37 -8.32 4.92
CA GLN A 55 -8.33 -8.19 3.84
C GLN A 55 -7.90 -8.93 2.56
N GLY A 56 -6.74 -9.58 2.58
CA GLY A 56 -6.18 -10.31 1.44
C GLY A 56 -5.71 -9.39 0.31
N LEU A 57 -5.38 -8.13 0.60
CA LEU A 57 -4.95 -7.14 -0.41
C LEU A 57 -3.42 -7.07 -0.56
N VAL A 58 -2.70 -7.42 0.49
CA VAL A 58 -1.24 -7.56 0.46
C VAL A 58 -0.87 -8.89 1.10
N GLU A 59 0.32 -9.36 0.76
CA GLU A 59 0.93 -10.53 1.39
C GLU A 59 2.36 -10.19 1.81
N ARG A 60 2.83 -10.81 2.88
CA ARG A 60 4.19 -10.63 3.40
C ARG A 60 4.98 -11.92 3.25
N THR A 61 6.20 -11.80 2.76
CA THR A 61 7.11 -12.92 2.59
C THR A 61 8.40 -12.68 3.37
N PRO A 62 8.83 -13.60 4.25
CA PRO A 62 10.12 -13.50 4.91
C PRO A 62 11.28 -13.51 3.91
N ASP A 63 12.23 -12.59 4.06
CA ASP A 63 13.47 -12.52 3.27
C ASP A 63 14.66 -12.26 4.19
N GLY A 64 15.21 -13.33 4.76
CA GLY A 64 16.31 -13.26 5.72
C GLY A 64 15.94 -12.44 6.95
N ALA A 65 16.64 -11.32 7.18
CA ALA A 65 16.39 -10.38 8.27
C ALA A 65 15.31 -9.33 7.94
N HIS A 66 14.73 -9.40 6.74
CA HIS A 66 13.72 -8.48 6.25
C HIS A 66 12.41 -9.20 5.95
N GLU A 67 11.38 -8.39 5.74
CA GLU A 67 10.06 -8.83 5.33
C GLU A 67 9.73 -8.07 4.05
N ARG A 68 9.43 -8.81 2.97
CA ARG A 68 8.94 -8.26 1.71
C ARG A 68 7.43 -8.18 1.74
N VAL A 69 6.88 -7.25 0.95
CA VAL A 69 5.45 -7.07 0.82
C VAL A 69 5.07 -6.81 -0.63
N SER A 70 4.11 -7.58 -1.13
CA SER A 70 3.55 -7.48 -2.47
C SER A 70 2.04 -7.24 -2.38
N LEU A 71 1.47 -6.68 -3.45
CA LEU A 71 0.03 -6.72 -3.65
C LEU A 71 -0.36 -8.13 -4.08
N THR A 72 -1.47 -8.64 -3.55
CA THR A 72 -2.13 -9.80 -4.13
C THR A 72 -2.75 -9.43 -5.48
N GLU A 73 -3.19 -10.41 -6.26
CA GLU A 73 -3.94 -10.14 -7.50
C GLU A 73 -5.15 -9.23 -7.25
N THR A 74 -5.91 -9.52 -6.18
CA THR A 74 -7.03 -8.69 -5.74
C THR A 74 -6.59 -7.27 -5.37
N GLY A 75 -5.53 -7.13 -4.57
CA GLY A 75 -5.02 -5.81 -4.19
C GLY A 75 -4.55 -4.99 -5.40
N ALA A 76 -3.94 -5.65 -6.38
CA ALA A 76 -3.48 -5.01 -7.60
C ALA A 76 -4.63 -4.63 -8.56
N ALA A 77 -5.72 -5.39 -8.58
CA ALA A 77 -6.93 -5.04 -9.30
C ALA A 77 -7.63 -3.82 -8.66
N ASP A 78 -7.80 -3.84 -7.33
CA ASP A 78 -8.44 -2.77 -6.57
C ASP A 78 -7.70 -1.42 -6.71
N VAL A 79 -6.36 -1.46 -6.68
CA VAL A 79 -5.53 -0.26 -6.91
C VAL A 79 -5.76 0.32 -8.31
N ARG A 80 -5.91 -0.53 -9.32
CA ARG A 80 -6.17 -0.10 -10.71
C ARG A 80 -7.57 0.47 -10.87
N GLU A 81 -8.61 -0.18 -10.35
CA GLU A 81 -10.00 0.33 -10.35
C GLU A 81 -10.05 1.73 -9.72
N GLN A 82 -9.38 1.91 -8.57
CA GLN A 82 -9.30 3.21 -7.92
C GLN A 82 -8.56 4.25 -8.79
N PHE A 83 -7.43 3.88 -9.38
CA PHE A 83 -6.64 4.80 -10.22
C PHE A 83 -7.42 5.24 -11.45
N GLU A 84 -8.14 4.32 -12.10
CA GLU A 84 -9.02 4.61 -13.22
C GLU A 84 -10.10 5.61 -12.81
N TRP A 85 -10.82 5.35 -11.71
CA TRP A 85 -11.83 6.28 -11.20
C TRP A 85 -11.26 7.67 -10.90
N MET A 86 -10.10 7.75 -10.23
CA MET A 86 -9.45 9.04 -9.93
C MET A 86 -9.05 9.78 -11.22
N SER A 87 -8.53 9.05 -12.20
CA SER A 87 -8.08 9.62 -13.47
C SER A 87 -9.26 10.14 -14.29
N GLU A 88 -10.35 9.37 -14.38
CA GLU A 88 -11.58 9.76 -15.05
C GLU A 88 -12.26 10.95 -14.37
N THR A 89 -12.30 10.96 -13.03
CA THR A 89 -12.96 12.02 -12.26
C THR A 89 -12.21 13.35 -12.32
N LEU A 90 -10.88 13.30 -12.43
CA LEU A 90 -10.02 14.48 -12.52
C LEU A 90 -9.71 14.89 -13.96
N ALA A 91 -10.13 14.11 -14.96
CA ALA A 91 -10.06 14.52 -16.35
C ALA A 91 -11.08 15.63 -16.62
N ASP A 92 -10.64 16.69 -17.31
CA ASP A 92 -11.45 17.87 -17.65
C ASP A 92 -12.65 17.54 -18.56
#